data_AF-D9ZEZ0-F1
#
_entry.id   AF-D9ZEZ0-F1
#
_cell.length_a   1.000
_cell.length_b   1.000
_cell.length_c   1.000
_cell.angle_alpha   90.00
_cell.angle_beta   90.00
_cell.angle_gamma   90.00
#
_symmetry.space_group_name_H-M   'P 1'
#
loop_
_entity.id
_entity.type
_entity.pdbx_description
1 polymer ?
#
loop_
_entity_poly.entity_id
_entity_poly.type
_entity_poly.pdbx_seq_one_letter_code
_entity_poly.pdbx_strand_id
1 'polypeptide(L)'
;MNTIAAVFNILVVNTEIVLSVNDRPFIKPQGAGQEPRSIPMDVPFSAFLNDDYSIDLEFYQSIGEIEIVISQNGDVVYSSTENIDSPILRKVQLQKGLVGDFLLEIKGLDGAYAFGRFTIH
;
A
#
# COMPACT_ATOMS: atom_id res chain seq x y z
N MET A 1 11.41 -13.23 -46.69
CA MET A 1 10.35 -13.33 -45.66
C MET A 1 10.95 -12.81 -44.38
N ASN A 2 10.53 -11.63 -43.93
CA ASN A 2 10.99 -11.06 -42.67
C ASN A 2 10.01 -11.48 -41.59
N THR A 3 10.43 -12.39 -40.71
CA THR A 3 9.67 -12.72 -39.51
C THR A 3 9.79 -11.54 -38.56
N ILE A 4 8.71 -10.78 -38.40
CA ILE A 4 8.58 -9.77 -37.35
C ILE A 4 8.52 -10.56 -36.04
N ALA A 5 9.60 -10.53 -35.25
CA ALA A 5 9.54 -10.96 -33.88
C ALA A 5 8.62 -10.00 -33.14
N ALA A 6 7.44 -10.49 -32.74
CA ALA A 6 6.58 -9.76 -31.83
C ALA A 6 7.34 -9.60 -30.51
N VAL A 7 7.71 -8.36 -30.18
CA VAL A 7 8.14 -8.00 -28.84
C VAL A 7 6.90 -8.15 -27.97
N PHE A 8 6.81 -9.27 -27.25
CA PHE A 8 5.88 -9.37 -26.13
C PHE A 8 6.31 -8.31 -25.13
N ASN A 9 5.56 -7.21 -25.05
CA ASN A 9 5.54 -6.41 -23.84
C ASN A 9 5.13 -7.38 -22.73
N ILE A 10 6.07 -7.75 -21.86
CA ILE A 10 5.76 -8.44 -20.62
C ILE A 10 4.80 -7.49 -19.91
N LEU A 11 3.53 -7.87 -19.85
CA LEU A 11 2.56 -7.24 -18.98
C LEU A 11 3.15 -7.43 -17.58
N VAL A 12 3.61 -6.36 -16.93
CA VAL A 12 3.95 -6.45 -15.51
C VAL A 12 2.62 -6.74 -14.81
N VAL A 13 2.42 -7.97 -14.35
CA VAL A 13 1.19 -8.36 -13.65
C VAL A 13 1.37 -7.98 -12.21
N ASN A 14 1.09 -6.72 -11.89
CA ASN A 14 0.96 -6.28 -10.52
C ASN A 14 -0.28 -6.97 -9.93
N THR A 15 -0.12 -7.74 -8.85
CA THR A 15 -1.23 -8.38 -8.16
C THR A 15 -1.81 -7.43 -7.13
N GLU A 16 -3.07 -7.02 -7.28
CA GLU A 16 -3.74 -6.15 -6.32
C GLU A 16 -3.86 -6.84 -4.95
N ILE A 17 -3.40 -6.15 -3.91
CA ILE A 17 -3.63 -6.53 -2.51
C ILE A 17 -4.94 -5.86 -2.10
N VAL A 18 -6.03 -6.63 -2.08
CA VAL A 18 -7.35 -6.09 -1.72
C VAL A 18 -7.35 -5.66 -0.24
N LEU A 19 -7.59 -4.37 -0.01
CA LEU A 19 -7.58 -3.77 1.31
C LEU A 19 -8.99 -3.75 1.92
N SER A 20 -9.06 -4.15 3.18
CA SER A 20 -10.21 -3.91 4.06
C SER A 20 -9.87 -2.78 5.02
N VAL A 21 -10.81 -1.88 5.26
CA VAL A 21 -10.64 -0.73 6.17
C VAL A 21 -11.63 -0.78 7.33
N ASN A 22 -11.29 -0.11 8.42
CA ASN A 22 -12.25 0.17 9.50
C ASN A 22 -13.05 1.45 9.22
N ASP A 23 -13.98 1.79 10.10
CA ASP A 23 -14.83 2.99 9.97
C ASP A 23 -14.10 4.32 10.27
N ARG A 24 -12.79 4.28 10.51
CA ARG A 24 -11.97 5.45 10.82
C ARG A 24 -11.25 5.89 9.55
N PRO A 25 -11.57 7.07 8.98
CA PRO A 25 -10.95 7.51 7.74
C PRO A 25 -9.50 7.91 7.94
N PHE A 26 -8.67 7.67 6.93
CA PHE A 26 -7.30 8.18 6.88
C PHE A 26 -7.33 9.67 6.52
N ILE A 27 -7.18 10.52 7.52
CA ILE A 27 -7.21 11.97 7.37
C ILE A 27 -5.96 12.54 8.03
N LYS A 28 -5.25 13.43 7.31
CA LYS A 28 -4.19 14.23 7.90
C LYS A 28 -4.81 15.16 8.96
N PRO A 29 -4.37 15.12 10.22
CA PRO A 29 -4.84 16.06 11.23
C PRO A 29 -4.62 17.49 10.74
N GLN A 30 -5.70 18.25 10.61
CA GLN A 30 -5.62 19.68 10.29
C GLN A 30 -5.80 20.47 11.59
N GLY A 31 -5.16 21.63 11.68
CA GLY A 31 -5.29 22.49 12.85
C GLY A 31 -6.76 22.85 13.13
N ALA A 32 -7.07 23.22 14.37
CA ALA A 32 -8.44 23.57 14.78
C ALA A 32 -9.09 24.55 13.78
N GLY A 33 -10.25 24.17 13.24
CA GLY A 33 -11.01 24.98 12.26
C GLY A 33 -10.72 24.70 10.79
N GLN A 34 -9.86 23.72 10.47
CA GLN A 34 -9.58 23.28 9.11
C GLN A 34 -10.17 21.88 8.85
N GLU A 35 -11.48 21.70 9.04
CA GLU A 35 -12.09 20.43 8.63
C GLU A 35 -12.01 20.27 7.10
N PRO A 36 -11.81 19.03 6.61
CA PRO A 36 -11.86 18.75 5.18
C PRO A 36 -13.16 19.29 4.58
N ARG A 37 -13.05 20.10 3.53
CA ARG A 37 -14.22 20.59 2.78
C ARG A 37 -14.83 19.54 1.85
N SER A 38 -14.17 18.39 1.72
CA SER A 38 -14.57 17.27 0.88
C SER A 38 -14.88 16.05 1.73
N ILE A 39 -15.77 15.18 1.25
CA ILE A 39 -15.98 13.86 1.84
C ILE A 39 -14.64 13.10 1.71
N PRO A 40 -14.06 12.61 2.81
CA PRO A 40 -12.84 11.81 2.75
C PRO A 40 -13.06 10.57 1.89
N MET A 41 -12.06 10.18 1.10
CA MET A 41 -12.05 8.83 0.52
C MET A 41 -11.95 7.81 1.65
N ASP A 42 -12.82 6.79 1.64
CA ASP A 42 -12.78 5.71 2.64
C ASP A 42 -11.44 4.96 2.59
N VAL A 43 -10.90 4.77 1.38
CA VAL A 43 -9.57 4.17 1.16
C VAL A 43 -8.75 5.08 0.22
N PRO A 44 -7.88 5.97 0.76
CA PRO A 44 -7.13 6.93 -0.04
C PRO A 44 -5.85 6.38 -0.67
N PHE A 45 -5.72 5.06 -0.80
CA PHE A 45 -4.56 4.40 -1.39
C PHE A 45 -4.91 3.01 -1.93
N SER A 46 -4.05 2.51 -2.82
CA SER A 46 -4.07 1.12 -3.29
C SER A 46 -2.72 0.44 -3.00
N ALA A 47 -2.72 -0.89 -3.05
CA ALA A 47 -1.54 -1.71 -2.80
C ALA A 47 -1.42 -2.79 -3.86
N PHE A 48 -0.22 -2.96 -4.42
CA PHE A 48 0.06 -3.95 -5.45
C PHE A 48 1.34 -4.72 -5.16
N LEU A 49 1.27 -6.04 -5.17
CA LEU A 49 2.43 -6.91 -5.12
C LEU A 49 3.06 -7.05 -6.51
N ASN A 50 4.37 -6.86 -6.58
CA ASN A 50 5.18 -6.98 -7.78
C ASN A 50 6.04 -8.25 -7.74
N ASP A 51 6.42 -8.74 -8.92
CA ASP A 51 7.28 -9.93 -9.09
C ASP A 51 8.69 -9.77 -8.49
N ASP A 52 9.16 -8.55 -8.26
CA ASP A 52 10.48 -8.25 -7.70
C ASP A 52 10.50 -8.19 -6.16
N TYR A 53 9.53 -8.83 -5.50
CA TYR A 53 9.35 -8.83 -4.05
C TYR A 53 9.14 -7.43 -3.49
N SER A 54 8.48 -6.56 -4.25
CA SER A 54 8.10 -5.23 -3.78
C SER A 54 6.60 -5.06 -3.73
N ILE A 55 6.17 -4.14 -2.88
CA ILE A 55 4.79 -3.67 -2.83
C ILE A 55 4.78 -2.20 -3.23
N ASP A 56 4.01 -1.88 -4.25
CA ASP A 56 3.68 -0.51 -4.61
C ASP A 56 2.46 -0.06 -3.80
N LEU A 57 2.63 0.99 -3.02
CA LEU A 57 1.59 1.69 -2.26
C LEU A 57 1.36 3.04 -2.92
N GLU A 58 0.25 3.18 -3.64
CA GLU A 58 -0.11 4.41 -4.34
C GLU A 58 -1.09 5.21 -3.49
N PHE A 59 -0.64 6.35 -2.96
CA PHE A 59 -1.45 7.27 -2.17
C PHE A 59 -2.06 8.36 -3.06
N TYR A 60 -3.37 8.54 -2.98
CA TYR A 60 -4.13 9.47 -3.83
C TYR A 60 -4.31 10.87 -3.23
N GLN A 61 -4.04 11.02 -1.93
CA GLN A 61 -4.16 12.28 -1.20
C GLN A 61 -3.21 12.29 0.01
N SER A 62 -3.06 13.46 0.63
CA SER A 62 -2.35 13.57 1.91
C SER A 62 -3.16 12.91 3.02
N ILE A 63 -2.53 12.04 3.80
CA ILE A 63 -3.17 11.35 4.94
C ILE A 63 -2.40 11.49 6.25
N GLY A 64 -1.27 12.20 6.24
CA GLY A 64 -0.46 12.43 7.42
C GLY A 64 0.43 11.23 7.74
N GLU A 65 0.78 11.11 9.03
CA GLU A 65 1.66 10.05 9.50
C GLU A 65 0.92 8.71 9.56
N ILE A 66 1.57 7.69 9.00
CA ILE A 66 1.14 6.30 8.99
C ILE A 66 2.28 5.38 9.41
N GLU A 67 1.92 4.22 9.93
CA GLU A 67 2.79 3.06 10.08
C GLU A 67 2.39 2.01 9.04
N ILE A 68 3.35 1.55 8.26
CA ILE A 68 3.21 0.41 7.34
C ILE A 68 3.84 -0.79 8.04
N VAL A 69 3.10 -1.89 8.20
CA VAL A 69 3.58 -3.12 8.81
C VAL A 69 3.29 -4.28 7.86
N ILE A 70 4.28 -5.14 7.64
CA ILE A 70 4.08 -6.41 6.94
C ILE A 70 4.50 -7.52 7.87
N SER A 71 3.62 -8.48 8.09
CA SER A 71 3.86 -9.61 8.98
C SER A 71 3.56 -10.95 8.32
N GLN A 72 4.23 -11.98 8.78
CA GLN A 72 3.98 -13.37 8.43
C GLN A 72 3.76 -14.17 9.71
N ASN A 73 2.62 -14.85 9.83
CA ASN A 73 2.26 -15.62 11.04
C ASN A 73 2.34 -14.81 12.36
N GLY A 74 2.18 -13.48 12.28
CA GLY A 74 2.30 -12.57 13.43
C GLY A 74 3.70 -12.00 13.65
N ASP A 75 4.72 -12.51 12.99
CA ASP A 75 6.08 -11.96 13.04
C ASP A 75 6.24 -10.82 12.03
N VAL A 76 6.68 -9.65 12.49
CA VAL A 76 6.90 -8.48 11.62
C VAL A 76 8.16 -8.71 10.78
N VAL A 77 8.00 -8.68 9.45
CA VAL A 77 9.09 -8.82 8.47
C VAL A 77 9.50 -7.50 7.84
N TYR A 78 8.62 -6.50 7.88
CA TYR A 78 8.91 -5.13 7.48
C TYR A 78 8.04 -4.16 8.28
N SER A 79 8.62 -3.02 8.64
CA SER A 79 7.87 -1.89 9.20
C SER A 79 8.51 -0.56 8.83
N SER A 80 7.70 0.45 8.54
CA SER A 80 8.15 1.82 8.38
C SER A 80 7.11 2.80 8.90
N THR A 81 7.57 3.96 9.38
CA THR A 81 6.71 5.11 9.65
C THR A 81 6.95 6.14 8.57
N GLU A 82 5.88 6.65 7.97
CA GLU A 82 5.95 7.61 6.88
C GLU A 82 4.94 8.74 7.07
N ASN A 83 5.31 9.95 6.68
CA ASN A 83 4.38 11.06 6.58
C ASN A 83 3.98 11.29 5.11
N ILE A 84 2.69 11.12 4.81
CA ILE A 84 2.12 11.26 3.47
C ILE A 84 1.48 12.64 3.34
N ASP A 85 2.28 13.60 2.89
CA ASP A 85 1.89 15.01 2.75
C ASP A 85 1.29 15.37 1.38
N SER A 86 1.42 14.48 0.40
CA SER A 86 0.89 14.65 -0.96
C SER A 86 0.62 13.28 -1.59
N PRO A 87 -0.15 13.21 -2.68
CA PRO A 87 -0.24 11.98 -3.47
C PRO A 87 1.16 11.50 -3.87
N ILE A 88 1.45 10.22 -3.68
CA ILE A 88 2.78 9.65 -3.89
C ILE A 88 2.73 8.13 -4.08
N LEU A 89 3.61 7.61 -4.93
CA LEU A 89 3.89 6.18 -5.02
C LEU A 89 5.04 5.84 -4.06
N ARG A 90 4.79 4.94 -3.11
CA ARG A 90 5.80 4.36 -2.24
C ARG A 90 6.06 2.92 -2.63
N LYS A 91 7.35 2.57 -2.73
CA LYS A 91 7.77 1.22 -3.03
C LYS A 91 8.39 0.60 -1.80
N VAL A 92 7.76 -0.44 -1.26
CA VAL A 92 8.25 -1.23 -0.14
C VAL A 92 8.99 -2.44 -0.69
N GLN A 93 10.30 -2.49 -0.52
CA GLN A 93 11.10 -3.64 -0.94
C GLN A 93 11.17 -4.66 0.21
N LEU A 94 10.62 -5.85 -0.01
CA LEU A 94 10.74 -6.97 0.92
C LEU A 94 12.06 -7.71 0.72
N GLN A 95 12.48 -8.44 1.77
CA GLN A 95 13.62 -9.33 1.68
C GLN A 95 13.34 -10.44 0.65
N LYS A 96 14.31 -10.69 -0.23
CA LYS A 96 14.21 -11.77 -1.22
C LYS A 96 14.17 -13.13 -0.53
N GLY A 97 13.39 -14.05 -1.10
CA GLY A 97 13.24 -15.43 -0.62
C GLY A 97 12.18 -15.62 0.46
N LEU A 98 11.42 -14.57 0.81
CA LEU A 98 10.18 -14.69 1.56
C LEU A 98 9.13 -15.44 0.72
N VAL A 99 8.46 -16.43 1.30
CA VAL A 99 7.46 -17.26 0.61
C VAL A 99 6.29 -17.51 1.56
N GLY A 100 5.09 -17.62 1.03
CA GLY A 100 3.87 -17.92 1.78
C GLY A 100 2.95 -16.72 1.95
N ASP A 101 2.07 -16.79 2.95
CA ASP A 101 1.03 -15.79 3.19
C ASP A 101 1.50 -14.69 4.14
N PHE A 102 1.13 -13.46 3.81
CA PHE A 102 1.51 -12.25 4.53
C PHE A 102 0.30 -11.37 4.79
N LEU A 103 0.41 -10.52 5.81
CA LEU A 103 -0.53 -9.46 6.12
C LEU A 103 0.18 -8.11 5.94
N LEU A 104 -0.38 -7.25 5.09
CA LEU A 104 -0.08 -5.83 5.04
C LEU A 104 -1.05 -5.10 5.96
N GLU A 105 -0.54 -4.24 6.83
CA GLU A 105 -1.30 -3.32 7.67
C GLU A 105 -0.82 -1.89 7.42
N ILE A 106 -1.75 -0.94 7.33
CA ILE A 106 -1.47 0.50 7.29
C ILE A 106 -2.27 1.13 8.42
N LYS A 107 -1.56 1.80 9.35
CA LYS A 107 -2.12 2.34 10.60
C LYS A 107 -1.94 3.85 10.60
N GLY A 108 -3.03 4.61 10.68
CA GLY A 108 -2.98 6.05 10.92
C GLY A 108 -2.97 6.38 12.41
N LEU A 109 -2.45 7.56 12.77
CA LEU A 109 -2.34 8.02 14.16
C LEU A 109 -3.66 8.02 14.95
N ASP A 110 -4.78 8.31 14.29
CA ASP A 110 -6.10 8.44 14.94
C ASP A 110 -6.91 7.12 14.95
N GLY A 111 -6.22 5.99 14.79
CA GLY A 111 -6.84 4.65 14.76
C GLY A 111 -7.49 4.30 13.42
N ALA A 112 -7.24 5.08 12.37
CA ALA A 112 -7.50 4.67 10.99
C ALA A 112 -6.69 3.41 10.68
N TYR A 113 -7.32 2.41 10.07
CA TYR A 113 -6.69 1.10 9.88
C TYR A 113 -7.15 0.46 8.58
N ALA A 114 -6.17 0.02 7.80
CA ALA A 114 -6.37 -0.78 6.60
C ALA A 114 -5.50 -2.03 6.67
N PHE A 115 -5.99 -3.14 6.13
CA PHE A 115 -5.20 -4.35 6.00
C PHE A 115 -5.57 -5.14 4.76
N GLY A 116 -4.61 -5.90 4.24
CA GLY A 116 -4.81 -6.80 3.10
C GLY A 116 -3.91 -8.02 3.22
N ARG A 117 -4.38 -9.16 2.72
CA ARG A 117 -3.57 -10.38 2.65
C ARG A 117 -3.01 -10.54 1.26
N PHE A 118 -1.79 -11.05 1.18
CA PHE A 118 -1.14 -11.41 -0.08
C PHE A 118 -0.26 -12.63 0.09
N THR A 119 0.05 -13.29 -1.01
CA THR A 119 0.87 -14.50 -1.03
C THR A 119 2.07 -14.27 -1.95
N ILE A 120 3.26 -14.65 -1.50
CA ILE A 120 4.45 -14.73 -2.36
C ILE A 120 4.69 -16.21 -2.68
N HIS A 121 4.83 -16.53 -3.98
CA HIS A 121 5.02 -17.88 -4.51
C HIS A 121 6.48 -18.22 -4.80
#